data_AF-A2EST3-F1
#
_entry.id   AF-A2EST3-F1
#
_cell.length_a   1.000
_cell.length_b   1.000
_cell.length_c   1.000
_cell.angle_alpha   90.00
_cell.angle_beta   90.00
_cell.angle_gamma   90.00
#
_symmetry.space_group_name_H-M   'P 1'
#
loop_
_entity.id
_entity.type
_entity.pdbx_description
1 polymer ?
#
loop_
_entity_poly.entity_id
_entity_poly.type
_entity_poly.pdbx_seq_one_letter_code
_entity_poly.pdbx_strand_id
1 'polypeptide(L)'
;MDKKGEAFLIPLNSQRYNTALQEAVKDNVKFIIDLGCNETDFLFYVSRNPQCVKFMIGIDKDKFILRRGYQTLQRFQMHSVDTTQSTPIYLKQDDITQLSDDIVNKFKNCPYVTMIEVIEHLPLESVDKAMDCILGKLQPQKVFLTTPNIEYNSVINEFYGNTRPYQFRHRDHKFEWTRKEFSEYVSKLTSKYDYDATVSGIGSIYPGEDHEKNGYASHSVVFTKKEKVQKDFEPPVTFDFMIELFSDRKYN
;
A
#
# COMPACT_ATOMS: atom_id res chain seq x y z
N MET A 1 18.78 -29.14 9.53
CA MET A 1 17.60 -28.27 9.74
C MET A 1 17.36 -27.56 8.43
N ASP A 2 16.43 -28.10 7.63
CA ASP A 2 16.16 -27.63 6.28
C ASP A 2 15.64 -26.19 6.32
N LYS A 3 16.45 -25.24 5.85
CA LYS A 3 15.97 -23.91 5.51
C LYS A 3 15.09 -24.06 4.28
N LYS A 4 13.79 -24.29 4.46
CA LYS A 4 12.81 -24.04 3.39
C LYS A 4 13.02 -22.60 2.96
N GLY A 5 13.41 -22.39 1.69
CA GLY A 5 13.68 -21.08 1.13
C GLY A 5 12.42 -20.19 1.12
N GLU A 6 12.59 -18.93 0.73
CA GLU A 6 11.45 -18.05 0.47
C GLU A 6 10.74 -18.51 -0.82
N ALA A 7 9.40 -18.46 -0.83
CA ALA A 7 8.61 -18.87 -2.00
C ALA A 7 8.87 -17.98 -3.22
N PHE A 8 9.21 -16.71 -3.01
CA PHE A 8 9.44 -15.76 -4.08
C PHE A 8 10.91 -15.38 -4.12
N LEU A 9 11.50 -15.32 -5.33
CA LEU A 9 12.90 -14.92 -5.51
C LEU A 9 13.18 -13.52 -4.92
N ILE A 10 12.22 -12.61 -5.09
CA ILE A 10 12.17 -11.33 -4.40
C ILE A 10 10.99 -11.40 -3.42
N PRO A 11 11.13 -11.01 -2.14
CA PRO A 11 10.03 -11.05 -1.19
C PRO A 11 8.76 -10.36 -1.75
N LEU A 12 7.60 -10.99 -1.58
CA LEU A 12 6.35 -10.49 -2.16
C LEU A 12 6.01 -9.07 -1.72
N ASN A 13 6.30 -8.72 -0.46
CA ASN A 13 6.18 -7.34 0.06
C ASN A 13 7.02 -6.36 -0.75
N SER A 14 8.29 -6.68 -1.02
CA SER A 14 9.18 -5.83 -1.80
C SER A 14 8.70 -5.66 -3.24
N GLN A 15 8.13 -6.70 -3.84
CA GLN A 15 7.50 -6.59 -5.17
C GLN A 15 6.31 -5.62 -5.17
N ARG A 16 5.45 -5.69 -4.14
CA ARG A 16 4.32 -4.77 -3.95
C ARG A 16 4.78 -3.33 -3.78
N TYR A 17 5.75 -3.09 -2.90
CA TYR A 17 6.30 -1.75 -2.64
C TYR A 17 6.95 -1.15 -3.88
N ASN A 18 7.75 -1.93 -4.60
CA ASN A 18 8.32 -1.47 -5.86
C ASN A 18 7.21 -1.11 -6.86
N THR A 19 6.21 -1.97 -7.04
CA THR A 19 5.11 -1.70 -7.98
C THR A 19 4.36 -0.42 -7.62
N ALA A 20 4.02 -0.23 -6.34
CA ALA A 20 3.37 0.98 -5.84
C ALA A 20 4.22 2.24 -6.09
N LEU A 21 5.54 2.16 -5.88
CA LEU A 21 6.46 3.27 -6.14
C LEU A 21 6.60 3.56 -7.64
N GLN A 22 6.69 2.54 -8.49
CA GLN A 22 6.78 2.74 -9.94
C GLN A 22 5.53 3.42 -10.51
N GLU A 23 4.33 3.13 -9.97
CA GLU A 23 3.10 3.84 -10.34
C GLU A 23 3.11 5.33 -9.96
N ALA A 24 3.77 5.67 -8.85
CA ALA A 24 4.00 7.05 -8.44
C ALA A 24 5.03 7.75 -9.35
N VAL A 25 6.11 7.05 -9.71
CA VAL A 25 7.19 7.57 -10.57
C VAL A 25 6.69 7.87 -11.98
N LYS A 26 5.86 7.00 -12.56
CA LYS A 26 5.24 7.20 -13.89
C LYS A 26 4.54 8.57 -14.03
N ASP A 27 3.94 9.04 -12.94
CA ASP A 27 3.19 10.30 -12.89
C ASP A 27 3.97 11.43 -12.20
N ASN A 28 5.25 11.22 -11.89
CA ASN A 28 6.12 12.18 -11.19
C ASN A 28 5.52 12.69 -9.87
N VAL A 29 4.84 11.80 -9.13
CA VAL A 29 4.16 12.11 -7.87
C VAL A 29 5.14 12.60 -6.81
N LYS A 30 4.84 13.76 -6.22
CA LYS A 30 5.68 14.38 -5.18
C LYS A 30 5.22 14.07 -3.75
N PHE A 31 4.00 13.56 -3.59
CA PHE A 31 3.37 13.37 -2.28
C PHE A 31 2.56 12.07 -2.28
N ILE A 32 2.79 11.23 -1.26
CA ILE A 32 2.09 9.95 -1.09
C ILE A 32 1.36 9.93 0.25
N ILE A 33 0.13 9.43 0.26
CA ILE A 33 -0.57 9.04 1.49
C ILE A 33 -0.71 7.51 1.50
N ASP A 34 -0.11 6.85 2.49
CA ASP A 34 -0.25 5.42 2.73
C ASP A 34 -1.31 5.18 3.80
N LEU A 35 -2.44 4.60 3.39
CA LEU A 35 -3.59 4.32 4.24
C LEU A 35 -3.50 2.87 4.73
N GLY A 36 -3.52 2.67 6.05
CA GLY A 36 -3.21 1.38 6.67
C GLY A 36 -1.70 1.13 6.71
N CYS A 37 -0.91 2.17 7.01
CA CYS A 37 0.55 2.12 6.88
C CYS A 37 1.26 1.18 7.87
N ASN A 38 0.54 0.65 8.87
CA ASN A 38 1.05 -0.31 9.84
C ASN A 38 2.38 0.19 10.49
N GLU A 39 3.40 -0.67 10.63
CA GLU A 39 4.72 -0.33 11.14
C GLU A 39 5.60 0.46 10.15
N THR A 40 5.01 1.06 9.10
CA THR A 40 5.62 2.03 8.16
C THR A 40 6.63 1.44 7.15
N ASP A 41 6.60 0.14 6.90
CA ASP A 41 7.55 -0.55 6.02
C ASP A 41 7.57 0.00 4.58
N PHE A 42 6.40 0.33 4.01
CA PHE A 42 6.32 0.93 2.68
C PHE A 42 6.93 2.35 2.67
N LEU A 43 6.60 3.17 3.67
CA LEU A 43 7.15 4.53 3.81
C LEU A 43 8.67 4.49 3.99
N PHE A 44 9.17 3.52 4.77
CA PHE A 44 10.60 3.27 4.88
C PHE A 44 11.20 2.89 3.53
N TYR A 45 10.60 1.94 2.81
CA TYR A 45 11.05 1.52 1.48
C TYR A 45 11.17 2.71 0.51
N VAL A 46 10.15 3.58 0.45
CA VAL A 46 10.17 4.78 -0.40
C VAL A 46 11.21 5.80 0.08
N SER A 47 11.39 6.00 1.38
CA SER A 47 12.43 6.93 1.89
C SER A 47 13.85 6.54 1.48
N ARG A 48 14.09 5.25 1.25
CA ARG A 48 15.35 4.70 0.76
C ARG A 48 15.47 4.77 -0.77
N ASN A 49 14.36 4.98 -1.46
CA ASN A 49 14.24 5.05 -2.91
C ASN A 49 13.34 6.24 -3.29
N PRO A 50 13.67 7.48 -2.90
CA PRO A 50 12.69 8.58 -2.92
C PRO A 50 12.28 8.99 -4.32
N GLN A 51 13.14 8.77 -5.33
CA GLN A 51 12.88 9.12 -6.72
C GLN A 51 12.41 10.59 -6.84
N CYS A 52 11.14 10.80 -7.18
CA CYS A 52 10.51 12.10 -7.31
C CYS A 52 9.76 12.56 -6.03
N VAL A 53 9.53 11.67 -5.06
CA VAL A 53 8.75 11.91 -3.83
C VAL A 53 9.45 12.91 -2.93
N LYS A 54 8.67 13.86 -2.39
CA LYS A 54 9.14 14.95 -1.52
C LYS A 54 8.74 14.73 -0.07
N PHE A 55 7.54 14.22 0.19
CA PHE A 55 7.11 13.86 1.54
C PHE A 55 5.99 12.81 1.49
N MET A 56 5.74 12.16 2.62
CA MET A 56 4.76 11.10 2.73
C MET A 56 3.96 11.20 4.03
N ILE A 57 2.72 10.74 3.98
CA ILE A 57 1.86 10.61 5.16
C ILE A 57 1.49 9.14 5.34
N GLY A 58 1.70 8.60 6.55
CA GLY A 58 1.17 7.32 6.97
C GLY A 58 -0.05 7.50 7.86
N ILE A 59 -1.14 6.79 7.57
CA ILE A 59 -2.35 6.78 8.39
C ILE A 59 -2.63 5.35 8.83
N ASP A 60 -2.86 5.16 10.13
CA ASP A 60 -3.34 3.90 10.67
C ASP A 60 -4.25 4.16 11.89
N LYS A 61 -5.23 3.29 12.14
CA LYS A 61 -6.13 3.44 13.30
C LYS A 61 -5.42 3.09 14.62
N ASP A 62 -4.40 2.24 14.56
CA ASP A 62 -3.68 1.75 15.73
C ASP A 62 -2.46 2.64 16.06
N LYS A 63 -2.63 3.49 17.08
CA LYS A 63 -1.57 4.37 17.58
C LYS A 63 -0.34 3.61 18.10
N PHE A 64 -0.51 2.41 18.65
CA PHE A 64 0.61 1.61 19.15
C PHE A 64 1.48 1.11 18.00
N ILE A 65 0.86 0.66 16.92
CA ILE A 65 1.56 0.26 15.69
C ILE A 65 2.28 1.45 15.07
N LEU A 66 1.63 2.61 14.95
CA LEU A 66 2.28 3.84 14.47
C LEU A 66 3.50 4.22 15.31
N ARG A 67 3.38 4.12 16.64
CA ARG A 67 4.50 4.40 17.55
C ARG A 67 5.66 3.42 17.36
N ARG A 68 5.38 2.14 17.11
CA ARG A 68 6.42 1.15 16.80
C ARG A 68 7.12 1.46 15.48
N GLY A 69 6.36 1.76 14.42
CA GLY A 69 6.90 2.19 13.14
C GLY A 69 7.80 3.41 13.31
N TYR A 70 7.30 4.45 13.99
CA TYR A 70 8.07 5.65 14.30
C TYR A 70 9.41 5.35 15.01
N GLN A 71 9.40 4.52 16.05
CA GLN A 71 10.61 4.13 16.78
C GLN A 71 11.61 3.37 15.88
N THR A 72 11.12 2.54 14.97
CA THR A 72 11.94 1.85 13.97
C THR A 72 12.58 2.86 13.02
N LEU A 73 11.79 3.80 12.46
CA LEU A 73 12.31 4.87 11.61
C LEU A 73 13.37 5.72 12.34
N GLN A 74 13.17 6.05 13.61
CA GLN A 74 14.15 6.80 14.44
C GLN A 74 15.50 6.09 14.52
N ARG A 75 15.52 4.77 14.70
CA ARG A 75 16.76 3.98 14.74
C ARG A 75 17.51 4.08 13.41
N PHE A 76 16.80 4.02 12.28
CA PHE A 76 17.43 4.16 10.97
C PHE A 76 17.95 5.58 10.70
N GLN A 77 17.23 6.61 11.16
CA GLN A 77 17.67 8.00 11.06
C GLN A 77 19.01 8.22 11.77
N MET A 78 19.18 7.67 12.98
CA MET A 78 20.42 7.76 13.77
C MET A 78 21.64 7.11 13.09
N HIS A 79 21.41 6.13 12.20
CA HIS A 79 22.46 5.42 11.48
C HIS A 79 22.69 5.94 10.06
N SER A 80 21.96 6.99 9.64
CA SER A 80 22.10 7.58 8.32
C SER A 80 23.36 8.44 8.26
N VAL A 81 24.27 8.13 7.35
CA VAL A 81 25.52 8.87 7.15
C VAL A 81 25.37 9.73 5.89
N ASP A 82 25.28 11.04 6.10
CA ASP A 82 25.55 12.10 5.11
C ASP A 82 24.76 12.01 3.79
N THR A 83 23.60 12.66 3.75
CA THR A 83 22.79 12.78 2.52
C THR A 83 22.13 14.15 2.42
N THR A 84 21.87 14.59 1.19
CA THR A 84 21.33 15.92 0.85
C THR A 84 19.83 15.92 0.58
N GLN A 85 19.19 14.75 0.53
CA GLN A 85 17.77 14.62 0.21
C GLN A 85 17.07 13.86 1.32
N SER A 86 16.36 14.59 2.18
CA SER A 86 15.41 14.02 3.13
C SER A 86 14.05 13.82 2.46
N THR A 87 13.33 12.78 2.89
CA THR A 87 11.91 12.59 2.58
C THR A 87 11.15 12.54 3.90
N PRO A 88 10.55 13.67 4.33
CA PRO A 88 9.77 13.72 5.57
C PRO A 88 8.59 12.74 5.54
N ILE A 89 8.39 12.07 6.67
CA ILE A 89 7.31 11.12 6.93
C ILE A 89 6.50 11.65 8.11
N TYR A 90 5.21 11.81 7.90
CA TYR A 90 4.26 12.24 8.92
C TYR A 90 3.29 11.10 9.23
N LEU A 91 3.07 10.79 10.50
CA LEU A 91 2.19 9.71 10.91
C LEU A 91 0.99 10.25 11.68
N LYS A 92 -0.21 9.81 11.30
CA LYS A 92 -1.46 10.20 11.94
C LYS A 92 -2.31 9.00 12.29
N GLN A 93 -2.82 9.02 13.51
CA GLN A 93 -3.87 8.12 13.90
C GLN A 93 -5.21 8.59 13.32
N ASP A 94 -5.78 7.79 12.41
CA ASP A 94 -7.14 8.00 11.87
C ASP A 94 -7.72 6.66 11.38
N ASP A 95 -9.05 6.56 11.27
CA ASP A 95 -9.72 5.36 10.78
C ASP A 95 -10.11 5.53 9.30
N ILE A 96 -9.59 4.68 8.43
CA ILE A 96 -9.86 4.75 6.98
C ILE A 96 -11.34 4.52 6.64
N THR A 97 -12.11 3.86 7.52
CA THR A 97 -13.55 3.66 7.37
C THR A 97 -14.37 4.89 7.78
N GLN A 98 -13.74 5.84 8.48
CA GLN A 98 -14.33 7.09 8.94
C GLN A 98 -13.27 8.18 9.05
N LEU A 99 -12.60 8.50 7.93
CA LEU A 99 -11.58 9.55 7.90
C LEU A 99 -12.11 10.85 8.49
N SER A 100 -11.32 11.46 9.36
CA SER A 100 -11.66 12.75 9.98
C SER A 100 -11.80 13.86 8.95
N ASP A 101 -12.65 14.84 9.26
CA ASP A 101 -12.83 16.02 8.40
C ASP A 101 -11.53 16.82 8.25
N ASP A 102 -10.62 16.78 9.23
CA ASP A 102 -9.29 17.40 9.12
C ASP A 102 -8.48 16.76 7.99
N ILE A 103 -8.38 15.42 7.97
CA ILE A 103 -7.67 14.70 6.90
C ILE A 103 -8.35 14.92 5.55
N VAL A 104 -9.68 14.77 5.49
CA VAL A 104 -10.41 14.92 4.23
C VAL A 104 -10.24 16.34 3.68
N ASN A 105 -10.47 17.38 4.47
CA ASN A 105 -10.42 18.76 3.98
C ASN A 105 -9.01 19.18 3.54
N LYS A 106 -7.99 18.76 4.30
CA LYS A 106 -6.60 19.12 4.01
C LYS A 106 -6.08 18.41 2.77
N PHE A 107 -6.37 17.11 2.65
CA PHE A 107 -5.78 16.24 1.64
C PHE A 107 -6.73 15.85 0.50
N LYS A 108 -7.92 16.46 0.40
CA LYS A 108 -8.81 16.27 -0.74
C LYS A 108 -8.09 16.52 -2.06
N ASN A 109 -8.29 15.61 -3.02
CA ASN A 109 -7.63 15.56 -4.32
C ASN A 109 -6.11 15.36 -4.25
N CYS A 110 -5.60 14.69 -3.21
CA CYS A 110 -4.18 14.32 -3.13
C CYS A 110 -3.74 13.52 -4.38
N PRO A 111 -2.48 13.64 -4.81
CA PRO A 111 -2.05 13.06 -6.08
C PRO A 111 -2.01 11.52 -6.04
N TYR A 112 -1.69 10.92 -4.89
CA TYR A 112 -1.52 9.48 -4.80
C TYR A 112 -1.83 8.92 -3.42
N VAL A 113 -2.63 7.87 -3.38
CA VAL A 113 -2.93 7.06 -2.19
C VAL A 113 -2.52 5.62 -2.43
N THR A 114 -1.92 4.99 -1.43
CA THR A 114 -1.65 3.54 -1.39
C THR A 114 -2.48 2.85 -0.31
N MET A 115 -2.92 1.63 -0.61
CA MET A 115 -3.58 0.69 0.30
C MET A 115 -3.01 -0.70 0.03
N ILE A 116 -1.88 -1.04 0.66
CA ILE A 116 -1.14 -2.26 0.36
C ILE A 116 -1.48 -3.33 1.41
N GLU A 117 -2.23 -4.35 1.02
CA GLU A 117 -2.65 -5.45 1.91
C GLU A 117 -3.42 -4.96 3.15
N VAL A 118 -4.46 -4.15 2.93
CA VAL A 118 -5.23 -3.47 4.00
C VAL A 118 -6.66 -3.97 4.08
N ILE A 119 -7.33 -4.06 2.94
CA ILE A 119 -8.79 -4.24 2.91
C ILE A 119 -9.22 -5.62 3.42
N GLU A 120 -8.40 -6.65 3.24
CA GLU A 120 -8.63 -8.01 3.72
C GLU A 120 -8.68 -8.12 5.25
N HIS A 121 -8.17 -7.12 5.97
CA HIS A 121 -8.25 -7.05 7.43
C HIS A 121 -9.55 -6.42 7.94
N LEU A 122 -10.38 -5.88 7.03
CA LEU A 122 -11.66 -5.26 7.35
C LEU A 122 -12.81 -6.24 7.10
N PRO A 123 -13.89 -6.19 7.91
CA PRO A 123 -15.17 -6.76 7.49
C PRO A 123 -15.61 -6.16 6.15
N LEU A 124 -16.28 -6.93 5.29
CA LEU A 124 -16.69 -6.48 3.95
C LEU A 124 -17.50 -5.16 3.96
N GLU A 125 -18.39 -4.97 4.94
CA GLU A 125 -19.13 -3.73 5.13
C GLU A 125 -18.24 -2.51 5.44
N SER A 126 -17.11 -2.74 6.12
CA SER A 126 -16.12 -1.71 6.43
C SER A 126 -15.26 -1.40 5.21
N VAL A 127 -15.07 -2.34 4.28
CA VAL A 127 -14.38 -2.07 3.01
C VAL A 127 -15.17 -1.07 2.17
N ASP A 128 -16.50 -1.25 2.04
CA ASP A 128 -17.36 -0.29 1.33
C ASP A 128 -17.27 1.10 1.99
N LYS A 129 -17.33 1.20 3.32
CA LYS A 129 -17.16 2.48 4.05
C LYS A 129 -15.79 3.12 3.80
N ALA A 130 -14.72 2.34 3.79
CA ALA A 130 -13.38 2.83 3.49
C ALA A 130 -13.31 3.40 2.06
N MET A 131 -13.85 2.68 1.07
CA MET A 131 -13.87 3.16 -0.31
C MET A 131 -14.75 4.41 -0.48
N ASP A 132 -15.82 4.54 0.29
CA ASP A 132 -16.65 5.76 0.33
C ASP A 132 -15.87 6.97 0.89
N CYS A 133 -15.08 6.78 1.94
CA CYS A 133 -14.18 7.81 2.44
C CYS A 133 -13.07 8.16 1.45
N ILE A 134 -12.51 7.17 0.76
CA ILE A 134 -11.33 7.36 -0.10
C ILE A 134 -11.74 7.89 -1.48
N LEU A 135 -12.53 7.14 -2.25
CA LEU A 135 -12.92 7.53 -3.61
C LEU A 135 -14.03 8.59 -3.62
N GLY A 136 -14.87 8.62 -2.58
CA GLY A 136 -15.98 9.57 -2.48
C GLY A 136 -15.60 10.91 -1.85
N LYS A 137 -14.91 10.89 -0.71
CA LYS A 137 -14.61 12.13 0.06
C LYS A 137 -13.20 12.67 -0.19
N LEU A 138 -12.16 11.83 -0.03
CA LEU A 138 -10.76 12.22 -0.22
C LEU A 138 -10.44 12.45 -1.70
N GLN A 139 -11.06 11.70 -2.60
CA GLN A 139 -10.96 11.81 -4.06
C GLN A 139 -9.53 11.93 -4.63
N PRO A 140 -8.58 11.03 -4.29
CA PRO A 140 -7.20 11.09 -4.81
C PRO A 140 -7.15 11.07 -6.34
N GLN A 141 -6.12 11.67 -6.96
CA GLN A 141 -5.92 11.58 -8.41
C GLN A 141 -5.65 10.14 -8.86
N LYS A 142 -4.91 9.39 -8.03
CA LYS A 142 -4.64 7.97 -8.25
C LYS A 142 -4.67 7.21 -6.92
N VAL A 143 -5.22 6.00 -6.92
CA VAL A 143 -5.20 5.06 -5.78
C VAL A 143 -4.62 3.73 -6.24
N PHE A 144 -3.57 3.26 -5.56
CA PHE A 144 -3.01 1.93 -5.75
C PHE A 144 -3.42 1.03 -4.59
N LEU A 145 -4.06 -0.08 -4.90
CA LEU A 145 -4.57 -1.03 -3.91
C LEU A 145 -4.09 -2.44 -4.25
N THR A 146 -3.68 -3.19 -3.22
CA THR A 146 -3.44 -4.63 -3.33
C THR A 146 -4.24 -5.41 -2.29
N THR A 147 -4.55 -6.66 -2.61
CA THR A 147 -5.12 -7.62 -1.67
C THR A 147 -4.76 -9.05 -2.12
N PRO A 148 -4.69 -10.04 -1.22
CA PRO A 148 -4.36 -11.41 -1.57
C PRO A 148 -5.30 -12.04 -2.61
N ASN A 149 -4.73 -12.83 -3.52
CA ASN A 149 -5.47 -13.74 -4.37
C ASN A 149 -5.58 -15.12 -3.72
N ILE A 150 -6.79 -15.54 -3.36
CA ILE A 150 -7.03 -16.83 -2.72
C ILE A 150 -6.71 -18.02 -3.65
N GLU A 151 -6.88 -17.86 -4.97
CA GLU A 151 -6.63 -18.91 -5.96
C GLU A 151 -5.15 -19.33 -5.99
N TYR A 152 -4.26 -18.38 -5.64
CA TYR A 152 -2.81 -18.60 -5.59
C TYR A 152 -2.32 -19.26 -4.29
N ASN A 153 -3.18 -19.36 -3.26
CA ASN A 153 -2.76 -19.97 -1.99
C ASN A 153 -2.41 -21.45 -2.14
N SER A 154 -3.03 -22.16 -3.09
CA SER A 154 -2.68 -23.55 -3.39
C SER A 154 -1.21 -23.70 -3.79
N VAL A 155 -0.70 -22.81 -4.64
CA VAL A 155 0.70 -22.78 -5.10
C VAL A 155 1.65 -22.49 -3.92
N ILE A 156 1.31 -21.51 -3.09
CA ILE A 156 2.09 -21.18 -1.88
C ILE A 156 2.11 -22.37 -0.92
N ASN A 157 0.97 -23.03 -0.70
CA ASN A 157 0.87 -24.16 0.20
C ASN A 157 1.69 -25.34 -0.30
N GLU A 158 1.64 -25.65 -1.60
CA GLU A 158 2.45 -26.69 -2.23
C GLU A 158 3.94 -26.43 -2.01
N PHE A 159 4.41 -25.19 -2.25
CA PHE A 159 5.79 -24.80 -2.00
C PHE A 159 6.23 -25.04 -0.54
N TYR A 160 5.36 -24.71 0.43
CA TYR A 160 5.63 -24.92 1.85
C TYR A 160 5.28 -26.35 2.35
N GLY A 161 4.86 -27.26 1.48
CA GLY A 161 4.54 -28.65 1.80
C GLY A 161 3.21 -28.86 2.54
N ASN A 162 2.16 -28.10 2.18
CA ASN A 162 0.79 -28.20 2.70
C ASN A 162 0.68 -28.07 4.22
N THR A 163 1.53 -27.24 4.82
CA THR A 163 1.69 -27.11 6.28
C THR A 163 0.85 -25.99 6.90
N ARG A 164 0.04 -25.25 6.12
CA ARG A 164 -0.72 -24.12 6.65
C ARG A 164 -2.08 -24.58 7.20
N PRO A 165 -2.38 -24.30 8.48
CA PRO A 165 -3.62 -24.76 9.13
C PRO A 165 -4.82 -23.81 8.93
N TYR A 166 -4.66 -22.74 8.14
CA TYR A 166 -5.65 -21.65 8.04
C TYR A 166 -6.27 -21.60 6.63
N GLN A 167 -7.54 -21.17 6.58
CA GLN A 167 -8.28 -20.99 5.32
C GLN A 167 -7.68 -19.88 4.43
N PHE A 168 -7.11 -18.84 5.05
CA PHE A 168 -6.48 -17.70 4.40
C PHE A 168 -4.97 -17.68 4.62
N ARG A 169 -4.25 -16.87 3.83
CA ARG A 169 -2.79 -16.70 3.89
C ARG A 169 -2.32 -16.21 5.26
N HIS A 170 -3.14 -15.43 5.95
CA HIS A 170 -2.90 -14.94 7.30
C HIS A 170 -4.13 -15.15 8.20
N ARG A 171 -3.90 -15.44 9.48
CA ARG A 171 -4.97 -15.71 10.46
C ARG A 171 -5.90 -14.52 10.71
N ASP A 172 -5.39 -13.30 10.48
CA ASP A 172 -6.11 -12.06 10.77
C ASP A 172 -6.92 -11.55 9.56
N HIS A 173 -6.87 -12.23 8.41
CA HIS A 173 -7.70 -11.91 7.24
C HIS A 173 -9.16 -12.25 7.51
N LYS A 174 -10.06 -11.39 7.05
CA LYS A 174 -11.52 -11.54 7.10
C LYS A 174 -12.07 -12.15 5.82
N PHE A 175 -11.38 -11.93 4.70
CA PHE A 175 -11.66 -12.52 3.41
C PHE A 175 -10.37 -12.56 2.57
N GLU A 176 -10.38 -13.36 1.51
CA GLU A 176 -9.44 -13.24 0.39
C GLU A 176 -10.23 -13.51 -0.89
N TRP A 177 -10.12 -12.62 -1.87
CA TRP A 177 -10.94 -12.69 -3.07
C TRP A 177 -10.29 -13.54 -4.16
N THR A 178 -11.15 -14.22 -4.91
CA THR A 178 -10.83 -14.76 -6.25
C THR A 178 -10.61 -13.62 -7.25
N ARG A 179 -10.00 -13.92 -8.41
CA ARG A 179 -9.85 -12.92 -9.50
C ARG A 179 -11.21 -12.36 -9.94
N LYS A 180 -12.24 -13.22 -9.96
CA LYS A 180 -13.60 -12.85 -10.32
C LYS A 180 -14.21 -11.87 -9.32
N GLU A 181 -14.21 -12.23 -8.03
CA GLU A 181 -14.76 -11.37 -6.97
C GLU A 181 -14.05 -10.01 -6.91
N PHE A 182 -12.71 -9.99 -7.05
CA PHE A 182 -11.95 -8.75 -7.09
C PHE A 182 -12.35 -7.88 -8.29
N SER A 183 -12.44 -8.46 -9.49
CA SER A 183 -12.81 -7.73 -10.71
C SER A 183 -14.24 -7.18 -10.65
N GLU A 184 -15.18 -7.96 -10.10
CA GLU A 184 -16.56 -7.54 -9.87
C GLU A 184 -16.64 -6.38 -8.86
N TYR A 185 -15.86 -6.46 -7.77
CA TYR A 185 -15.80 -5.39 -6.77
C TYR A 185 -15.18 -4.11 -7.33
N VAL A 186 -14.10 -4.20 -8.09
CA VAL A 186 -13.51 -3.05 -8.81
C VAL A 186 -14.52 -2.42 -9.77
N SER A 187 -15.27 -3.24 -10.50
CA SER A 187 -16.32 -2.76 -11.42
C SER A 187 -17.48 -2.05 -10.71
N LYS A 188 -17.87 -2.53 -9.51
CA LYS A 188 -18.84 -1.85 -8.64
C LYS A 188 -18.33 -0.46 -8.25
N LEU A 189 -17.05 -0.33 -7.90
CA LEU A 189 -16.45 0.94 -7.50
C LEU A 189 -16.37 1.94 -8.65
N THR A 190 -15.93 1.52 -9.84
CA THR A 190 -15.86 2.41 -11.03
C THR A 190 -17.23 2.79 -11.59
N SER A 191 -18.28 2.02 -11.26
CA SER A 191 -19.67 2.39 -11.55
C SER A 191 -20.24 3.41 -10.56
N LYS A 192 -19.74 3.42 -9.32
CA LYS A 192 -20.20 4.31 -8.23
C LYS A 192 -19.42 5.63 -8.20
N TYR A 193 -18.13 5.60 -8.53
CA TYR A 193 -17.21 6.73 -8.44
C TYR A 193 -16.61 7.09 -9.78
N ASP A 194 -16.21 8.36 -9.95
CA ASP A 194 -15.66 8.90 -11.20
C ASP A 194 -14.18 8.53 -11.42
N TYR A 195 -13.93 7.23 -11.50
CA TYR A 195 -12.61 6.63 -11.68
C TYR A 195 -12.62 5.60 -12.80
N ASP A 196 -11.52 5.54 -13.54
CA ASP A 196 -11.13 4.37 -14.31
C ASP A 196 -10.30 3.44 -13.43
N ALA A 197 -10.26 2.14 -13.76
CA ALA A 197 -9.48 1.16 -13.03
C ALA A 197 -8.69 0.25 -13.96
N THR A 198 -7.42 0.02 -13.63
CA THR A 198 -6.54 -0.95 -14.28
C THR A 198 -6.22 -2.06 -13.29
N VAL A 199 -6.80 -3.24 -13.51
CA VAL A 199 -6.56 -4.45 -12.70
C VAL A 199 -5.34 -5.21 -13.22
N SER A 200 -4.50 -5.68 -12.31
CA SER A 200 -3.32 -6.51 -12.59
C SER A 200 -3.05 -7.42 -11.38
N GLY A 201 -1.83 -7.98 -11.29
CA GLY A 201 -1.39 -8.72 -10.12
C GLY A 201 0.12 -8.68 -9.92
N ILE A 202 0.54 -9.15 -8.74
CA ILE A 202 1.92 -9.10 -8.25
C ILE A 202 2.29 -10.42 -7.60
N GLY A 203 3.49 -10.92 -7.94
CA GLY A 203 4.06 -12.13 -7.34
C GLY A 203 3.87 -13.37 -8.20
N SER A 204 4.99 -13.98 -8.55
CA SER A 204 5.10 -15.29 -9.20
C SER A 204 6.23 -16.06 -8.51
N ILE A 205 5.98 -17.31 -8.12
CA ILE A 205 6.99 -18.17 -7.49
C ILE A 205 7.99 -18.65 -8.55
N TYR A 206 7.51 -18.96 -9.75
CA TYR A 206 8.33 -19.46 -10.85
C TYR A 206 8.45 -18.43 -11.98
N PRO A 207 9.64 -18.24 -12.58
CA PRO A 207 9.76 -17.50 -13.83
C PRO A 207 8.94 -18.20 -14.92
N GLY A 208 8.08 -17.46 -15.62
CA GLY A 208 7.23 -17.99 -16.70
C GLY A 208 6.05 -18.84 -16.22
N GLU A 209 5.60 -18.68 -14.97
CA GLU A 209 4.38 -19.31 -14.47
C GLU A 209 3.17 -18.95 -15.34
N ASP A 210 2.32 -19.93 -15.60
CA ASP A 210 1.07 -19.72 -16.31
C ASP A 210 0.04 -19.02 -15.40
N HIS A 211 -0.08 -17.72 -15.58
CA HIS A 211 -1.02 -16.88 -14.84
C HIS A 211 -2.49 -17.10 -15.27
N GLU A 212 -2.78 -17.86 -16.34
CA GLU A 212 -4.17 -18.20 -16.67
C GLU A 212 -4.77 -19.12 -15.61
N LYS A 213 -3.98 -20.08 -15.09
CA LYS A 213 -4.45 -21.06 -14.11
C LYS A 213 -4.78 -20.44 -12.76
N ASN A 214 -3.81 -19.80 -12.11
CA ASN A 214 -3.95 -19.30 -10.72
C ASN A 214 -3.83 -17.78 -10.58
N GLY A 215 -3.49 -17.05 -11.66
CA GLY A 215 -3.18 -15.62 -11.59
C GLY A 215 -1.86 -15.33 -10.88
N TYR A 216 -1.82 -14.19 -10.20
CA TYR A 216 -0.70 -13.74 -9.37
C TYR A 216 -1.00 -13.97 -7.89
N ALA A 217 0.04 -13.91 -7.04
CA ALA A 217 -0.11 -14.06 -5.59
C ALA A 217 -0.94 -12.94 -4.93
N SER A 218 -0.86 -11.72 -5.44
CA SER A 218 -1.64 -10.57 -4.98
C SER A 218 -2.37 -9.97 -6.16
N HIS A 219 -3.64 -9.64 -5.97
CA HIS A 219 -4.34 -8.75 -6.89
C HIS A 219 -3.80 -7.34 -6.72
N SER A 220 -3.76 -6.57 -7.80
CA SER A 220 -3.49 -5.13 -7.76
C SER A 220 -4.47 -4.37 -8.63
N VAL A 221 -4.79 -3.15 -8.22
CA VAL A 221 -5.59 -2.22 -9.02
C VAL A 221 -5.06 -0.80 -8.88
N VAL A 222 -5.03 -0.08 -9.99
CA VAL A 222 -4.81 1.36 -10.03
C VAL A 222 -6.11 2.03 -10.41
N PHE A 223 -6.73 2.75 -9.48
CA PHE A 223 -7.82 3.67 -9.79
C PHE A 223 -7.25 5.01 -10.22
N THR A 224 -7.69 5.54 -11.35
CA THR A 224 -7.29 6.86 -11.86
C THR A 224 -8.52 7.74 -11.98
N LYS A 225 -8.50 8.93 -11.37
CA LYS A 225 -9.63 9.85 -11.42
C LYS A 225 -9.83 10.32 -12.87
N LYS A 226 -11.07 10.27 -13.37
CA LYS A 226 -11.39 10.65 -14.76
C LYS A 226 -11.17 12.14 -14.99
N GLU A 227 -11.70 12.97 -14.10
CA GLU A 227 -11.42 14.40 -14.09
C GLU A 227 -10.20 14.72 -13.22
N LYS A 228 -9.09 15.09 -13.89
CA LYS A 228 -7.85 15.47 -13.21
C LYS A 228 -7.99 16.83 -12.53
N VAL A 229 -7.61 16.88 -11.26
CA VAL A 229 -7.50 18.11 -10.46
C VAL A 229 -6.05 18.29 -10.06
N GLN A 230 -5.42 19.33 -10.59
CA GLN A 230 -4.08 19.71 -10.16
C GLN A 230 -4.17 20.57 -8.90
N LYS A 231 -3.54 20.10 -7.83
CA LYS A 231 -3.42 20.82 -6.57
C LYS A 231 -2.04 20.54 -6.00
N ASP A 232 -1.36 21.59 -5.60
CA ASP A 232 -0.08 21.47 -4.88
C ASP A 232 -0.36 21.20 -3.40
N PHE A 233 0.51 20.40 -2.79
CA PHE A 233 0.41 20.02 -1.39
C PHE A 233 1.72 20.35 -0.70
N GLU A 234 1.62 21.06 0.40
CA GLU A 234 2.74 21.33 1.30
C GLU A 234 2.74 20.33 2.46
N PRO A 235 3.92 20.00 3.02
CA PRO A 235 4.00 19.17 4.20
C PRO A 235 3.20 19.77 5.38
N PRO A 236 2.53 18.94 6.20
CA PRO A 236 1.71 19.43 7.29
C PRO A 236 2.55 19.98 8.46
N VAL A 237 2.03 21.03 9.12
CA VAL A 237 2.69 21.69 10.26
C VAL A 237 2.57 20.89 11.57
N THR A 238 1.46 20.18 11.78
CA THR A 238 1.16 19.42 13.01
C THR A 238 0.60 18.04 12.69
N PHE A 239 1.27 16.98 13.16
CA PHE A 239 0.89 15.57 13.02
C PHE A 239 1.24 14.82 14.32
N ASP A 240 0.71 13.60 14.53
CA ASP A 240 0.92 12.88 15.79
C ASP A 240 2.39 12.47 15.97
N PHE A 241 3.05 12.09 14.88
CA PHE A 241 4.50 11.87 14.81
C PHE A 241 5.06 12.41 13.49
N MET A 242 6.32 12.85 13.51
CA MET A 242 7.03 13.31 12.32
C MET A 242 8.51 12.91 12.39
N ILE A 243 9.05 12.42 11.27
CA ILE A 243 10.45 12.06 11.11
C ILE A 243 10.95 12.38 9.70
N GLU A 244 12.22 12.75 9.57
CA GLU A 244 12.88 12.93 8.29
C GLU A 244 13.90 11.82 8.06
N LEU A 245 13.68 11.00 7.03
CA LEU A 245 14.65 9.99 6.63
C LEU A 245 15.47 10.44 5.43
N PHE A 246 16.73 10.06 5.46
CA PHE A 246 17.75 10.45 4.49
C PHE A 246 18.04 9.26 3.57
N SER A 247 18.04 9.48 2.25
CA SER A 247 18.33 8.43 1.29
C SER A 247 19.84 8.23 1.15
N ASP A 248 20.37 7.04 1.44
CA ASP A 248 21.81 6.80 1.27
C ASP A 248 22.17 6.94 -0.22
N ARG A 249 23.09 7.87 -0.53
CA ARG A 249 23.76 7.90 -1.83
C ARG A 249 24.75 6.74 -1.91
N LYS A 250 24.30 5.51 -2.09
CA LYS A 250 25.15 4.41 -2.57
C LYS A 250 24.25 3.24 -2.95
N TYR A 251 24.06 3.10 -4.26
CA TYR A 251 24.09 1.90 -5.10
C TYR A 251 23.43 2.28 -6.43
N ASN A 252 24.09 3.17 -7.19
CA ASN A 252 23.92 3.24 -8.65
C ASN A 252 24.88 2.23 -9.27
#